data_AF-A0A453H430-F1
#
_entry.id   AF-A0A453H430-F1
#
_cell.length_a   1.000
_cell.length_b   1.000
_cell.length_c   1.000
_cell.angle_alpha   90.00
_cell.angle_beta   90.00
_cell.angle_gamma   90.00
#
_symmetry.space_group_name_H-M   'P 1'
#
loop_
_entity.id
_entity.type
_entity.pdbx_description
1 polymer ?
#
loop_
_entity_poly.entity_id
_entity_poly.type
_entity_poly.pdbx_seq_one_letter_code
_entity_poly.pdbx_strand_id
1 'polypeptide(L)'
;PLFDAIHKLAGAGIQPYSGKVGSDDVGKVDMAYRVVADHIRTLSFAIADGSQPGNEGREYVLRRILRRAVHFGHQKLMAKQGFFSSLVDVFVRVMGDVFPELKDNEKKIKGIIKEEEASFENTLAKGYERFKKAADAVKENGGAVLSGQDAFVLWDTYGYPIDLTEVMAVDFGLSVDMEGFNVSMEEARQKARNARYKAGGKSIILDANATSQLRNQGLASTNDSPKFQHEVHSSVVKAIYTGSEFIASASGDEDFGLVLESTSFYAEQGGQIYD
;
A
#
# COMPACT_ATOMS: atom_id res chain seq x y z
N PRO A 1 -15.94 -24.18 12.43
CA PRO A 1 -15.75 -24.44 10.98
C PRO A 1 -14.46 -23.86 10.40
N LEU A 2 -14.25 -22.53 10.45
CA LEU A 2 -13.04 -21.90 9.90
C LEU A 2 -11.78 -22.29 10.66
N PHE A 3 -11.79 -22.25 12.00
CA PHE A 3 -10.64 -22.71 12.79
C PHE A 3 -10.33 -24.19 12.57
N ASP A 4 -11.34 -25.04 12.41
CA ASP A 4 -11.14 -26.46 12.11
C ASP A 4 -10.47 -26.66 10.74
N ALA A 5 -10.86 -25.86 9.74
CA ALA A 5 -10.23 -25.87 8.42
C ALA A 5 -8.79 -25.36 8.46
N ILE A 6 -8.56 -24.26 9.18
CA ILE A 6 -7.21 -23.73 9.41
C ILE A 6 -6.33 -24.81 10.06
N HIS A 7 -6.82 -25.50 11.09
CA HIS A 7 -6.06 -26.56 11.76
C HIS A 7 -5.71 -27.71 10.81
N LYS A 8 -6.67 -28.15 9.98
CA LYS A 8 -6.45 -29.22 8.99
C LYS A 8 -5.41 -28.87 7.93
N LEU A 9 -5.27 -27.58 7.61
CA LEU A 9 -4.35 -27.09 6.59
C LEU A 9 -3.02 -26.57 7.18
N ALA A 10 -2.94 -26.47 8.50
CA ALA A 10 -1.73 -26.09 9.22
C ALA A 10 -0.66 -27.19 9.12
N GLY A 11 0.59 -26.81 9.37
CA GLY A 11 1.72 -27.74 9.39
C GLY A 11 1.68 -28.71 10.59
N ALA A 12 2.52 -29.74 10.51
CA ALA A 12 2.62 -30.75 11.56
C ALA A 12 3.04 -30.12 12.91
N GLY A 13 2.40 -30.55 14.00
CA GLY A 13 2.71 -30.11 15.37
C GLY A 13 1.95 -28.87 15.84
N ILE A 14 1.22 -28.18 14.95
CA ILE A 14 0.33 -27.07 15.34
C ILE A 14 -0.86 -27.62 16.11
N GLN A 15 -1.12 -27.05 17.30
CA GLN A 15 -2.23 -27.46 18.14
C GLN A 15 -3.56 -26.90 17.62
N PRO A 16 -4.70 -27.55 17.93
CA PRO A 16 -6.02 -26.96 17.72
C PRO A 16 -6.16 -25.63 18.46
N TYR A 17 -7.00 -24.74 17.94
CA TYR A 17 -7.30 -23.46 18.59
C TYR A 17 -7.77 -23.68 20.04
N SER A 18 -7.14 -22.99 20.99
CA SER A 18 -7.38 -23.17 22.43
C SER A 18 -7.92 -21.92 23.14
N GLY A 19 -8.04 -20.80 22.43
CA GLY A 19 -8.62 -19.56 22.97
C GLY A 19 -7.67 -18.69 23.79
N LYS A 20 -6.37 -18.99 23.84
CA LYS A 20 -5.37 -18.23 24.60
C LYS A 20 -5.14 -16.85 23.97
N VAL A 21 -4.77 -15.89 24.81
CA VAL A 21 -4.55 -14.49 24.44
C VAL A 21 -3.35 -13.91 25.18
N GLY A 22 -2.72 -12.87 24.61
CA GLY A 22 -1.63 -12.15 25.26
C GLY A 22 -0.45 -13.07 25.61
N SER A 23 0.01 -12.98 26.86
CA SER A 23 1.10 -13.81 27.39
C SER A 23 0.79 -15.29 27.44
N ASP A 24 -0.49 -15.67 27.49
CA ASP A 24 -0.90 -17.07 27.60
C ASP A 24 -0.77 -17.80 26.25
N ASP A 25 -0.81 -17.06 25.15
CA ASP A 25 -0.64 -17.58 23.79
C ASP A 25 0.84 -17.64 23.39
N VAL A 26 1.59 -18.51 24.07
CA VAL A 26 3.01 -18.75 23.80
C VAL A 26 3.18 -19.20 22.35
N GLY A 27 4.01 -18.47 21.60
CA GLY A 27 4.20 -18.71 20.17
C GLY A 27 3.14 -18.08 19.27
N LYS A 28 2.13 -17.39 19.83
CA LYS A 28 1.12 -16.61 19.11
C LYS A 28 0.28 -17.43 18.12
N VAL A 29 0.04 -18.70 18.45
CA VAL A 29 -0.67 -19.65 17.58
C VAL A 29 -2.15 -19.29 17.53
N ASP A 30 -2.79 -19.09 18.69
CA ASP A 30 -4.23 -18.76 18.75
C ASP A 30 -4.50 -17.38 18.12
N MET A 31 -3.56 -16.44 18.24
CA MET A 31 -3.62 -15.17 17.52
C MET A 31 -3.57 -15.38 16.01
N ALA A 32 -2.70 -16.26 15.51
CA ALA A 32 -2.62 -16.57 14.08
C ALA A 32 -3.94 -17.16 13.54
N TYR A 33 -4.57 -18.08 14.27
CA TYR A 33 -5.91 -18.58 13.92
C TYR A 33 -6.92 -17.44 13.77
N ARG A 34 -6.99 -16.53 14.75
CA ARG A 34 -7.90 -15.37 14.73
C ARG A 34 -7.61 -14.44 13.56
N VAL A 35 -6.34 -14.11 13.33
CA VAL A 35 -5.91 -13.22 12.23
C VAL A 35 -6.28 -13.82 10.87
N VAL A 36 -5.95 -15.08 10.64
CA VAL A 36 -6.25 -15.76 9.36
C VAL A 36 -7.75 -15.84 9.12
N ALA A 37 -8.53 -16.24 10.14
CA ALA A 37 -9.98 -16.37 10.01
C ALA A 37 -10.69 -15.02 9.80
N ASP A 38 -10.24 -13.97 10.46
CA ASP A 38 -10.77 -12.62 10.26
C ASP A 38 -10.44 -12.09 8.86
N HIS A 39 -9.18 -12.25 8.43
CA HIS A 39 -8.74 -11.67 7.17
C HIS A 39 -9.33 -12.38 5.96
N ILE A 40 -9.55 -13.71 6.00
CA ILE A 40 -10.26 -14.40 4.90
C ILE A 40 -11.69 -13.91 4.76
N ARG A 41 -12.38 -13.61 5.88
CA ARG A 41 -13.73 -13.03 5.86
C ARG A 41 -13.71 -11.65 5.21
N THR A 42 -12.85 -10.77 5.71
CA THR A 42 -12.72 -9.38 5.26
C THR A 42 -12.41 -9.30 3.78
N LEU A 43 -11.43 -10.09 3.30
CA LEU A 43 -11.06 -10.10 1.90
C LEU A 43 -12.15 -10.69 1.00
N SER A 44 -12.81 -11.77 1.45
CA SER A 44 -13.86 -12.39 0.65
C SER A 44 -15.03 -11.44 0.40
N PHE A 45 -15.48 -10.70 1.43
CA PHE A 45 -16.51 -9.68 1.27
C PHE A 45 -16.03 -8.51 0.42
N ALA A 46 -14.86 -7.95 0.71
CA ALA A 46 -14.34 -6.82 -0.05
C ALA A 46 -14.19 -7.12 -1.56
N ILE A 47 -13.81 -8.35 -1.90
CA ILE A 47 -13.67 -8.80 -3.29
C ILE A 47 -15.03 -9.09 -3.95
N ALA A 48 -15.98 -9.67 -3.20
CA ALA A 48 -17.35 -9.84 -3.68
C ALA A 48 -17.98 -8.48 -4.04
N ASP A 49 -17.72 -7.45 -3.23
CA ASP A 49 -18.20 -6.07 -3.45
C ASP A 49 -17.41 -5.30 -4.52
N GLY A 50 -16.46 -5.95 -5.20
CA GLY A 50 -15.75 -5.39 -6.35
C GLY A 50 -14.44 -4.65 -6.05
N SER A 51 -13.99 -4.62 -4.79
CA SER A 51 -12.62 -4.16 -4.48
C SER A 51 -11.60 -5.28 -4.70
N GLN A 52 -10.32 -4.95 -4.80
CA GLN A 52 -9.25 -5.96 -4.92
C GLN A 52 -7.94 -5.47 -4.30
N PRO A 53 -7.00 -6.38 -3.94
CA PRO A 53 -5.65 -6.01 -3.55
C PRO A 53 -4.92 -5.21 -4.64
N GLY A 54 -4.21 -4.16 -4.24
CA GLY A 54 -3.52 -3.25 -5.17
C GLY A 54 -2.42 -2.44 -4.49
N ASN A 55 -1.88 -1.45 -5.20
CA ASN A 55 -0.73 -0.64 -4.76
C ASN A 55 -1.13 0.62 -3.98
N GLU A 56 -2.35 1.13 -4.15
CA GLU A 56 -2.75 2.44 -3.65
C GLU A 56 -4.13 2.43 -2.96
N GLY A 57 -4.37 3.45 -2.14
CA GLY A 57 -5.66 3.69 -1.49
C GLY A 57 -6.22 2.47 -0.74
N ARG A 58 -7.52 2.18 -0.96
CA ARG A 58 -8.22 1.04 -0.34
C ARG A 58 -7.68 -0.31 -0.79
N GLU A 59 -7.19 -0.39 -2.03
CA GLU A 59 -6.66 -1.64 -2.59
C GLU A 59 -5.36 -2.04 -1.89
N TYR A 60 -4.55 -1.05 -1.53
CA TYR A 60 -3.36 -1.27 -0.72
C TYR A 60 -3.69 -1.80 0.68
N VAL A 61 -4.77 -1.31 1.30
CA VAL A 61 -5.25 -1.85 2.59
C VAL A 61 -5.59 -3.33 2.46
N LEU A 62 -6.32 -3.74 1.42
CA LEU A 62 -6.66 -5.14 1.17
C LEU A 62 -5.40 -5.99 0.94
N ARG A 63 -4.43 -5.48 0.18
CA ARG A 63 -3.15 -6.16 0.00
C ARG A 63 -2.43 -6.40 1.33
N ARG A 64 -2.38 -5.40 2.22
CA ARG A 64 -1.75 -5.54 3.54
C ARG A 64 -2.43 -6.61 4.39
N ILE A 65 -3.76 -6.61 4.41
CA ILE A 65 -4.58 -7.63 5.12
C ILE A 65 -4.24 -9.04 4.60
N LEU A 66 -4.18 -9.21 3.27
CA LEU A 66 -3.85 -10.50 2.66
C LEU A 66 -2.43 -10.95 3.02
N ARG A 67 -1.43 -10.09 2.83
CA ARG A 67 -0.03 -10.41 3.14
C ARG A 67 0.17 -10.72 4.61
N ARG A 68 -0.53 -10.02 5.51
CA ARG A 68 -0.54 -10.31 6.95
C ARG A 68 -1.09 -11.71 7.21
N ALA A 69 -2.23 -12.07 6.62
CA ALA A 69 -2.81 -13.41 6.80
C ALA A 69 -1.88 -14.52 6.31
N VAL A 70 -1.28 -14.34 5.13
CA VAL A 70 -0.31 -15.28 4.56
C VAL A 70 0.91 -15.43 5.46
N HIS A 71 1.49 -14.32 5.94
CA HIS A 71 2.62 -14.38 6.86
C HIS A 71 2.31 -15.15 8.14
N PHE A 72 1.16 -14.87 8.79
CA PHE A 72 0.75 -15.60 9.99
C PHE A 72 0.53 -17.09 9.71
N GLY A 73 -0.06 -17.43 8.56
CA GLY A 73 -0.22 -18.81 8.10
C GLY A 73 1.13 -19.53 8.01
N HIS A 74 2.11 -18.94 7.33
CA HIS A 74 3.44 -19.55 7.17
C HIS A 74 4.23 -19.60 8.48
N GLN A 75 4.35 -18.48 9.19
CA GLN A 75 5.28 -18.34 10.32
C GLN A 75 4.76 -18.93 11.63
N LYS A 76 3.45 -18.88 11.87
CA LYS A 76 2.86 -19.30 13.15
C LYS A 76 2.06 -20.59 13.03
N LEU A 77 1.54 -20.90 11.84
CA LEU A 77 0.76 -22.11 11.57
C LEU A 77 1.48 -23.12 10.67
N MET A 78 2.73 -22.85 10.27
CA MET A 78 3.53 -23.73 9.41
C MET A 78 2.77 -24.19 8.14
N ALA A 79 1.89 -23.34 7.65
CA ALA A 79 1.02 -23.65 6.53
C ALA A 79 1.82 -23.71 5.22
N LYS A 80 1.33 -24.49 4.26
CA LYS A 80 1.93 -24.60 2.92
C LYS A 80 1.34 -23.56 1.96
N GLN A 81 2.01 -23.39 0.83
CA GLN A 81 1.51 -22.55 -0.27
C GLN A 81 0.08 -22.93 -0.69
N GLY A 82 -0.75 -21.91 -0.93
CA GLY A 82 -2.17 -22.07 -1.31
C GLY A 82 -3.08 -22.34 -0.11
N PHE A 83 -2.54 -22.31 1.12
CA PHE A 83 -3.30 -22.44 2.35
C PHE A 83 -4.41 -21.39 2.43
N PHE A 84 -4.08 -20.12 2.20
CA PHE A 84 -5.01 -19.03 2.48
C PHE A 84 -6.14 -18.98 1.45
N SER A 85 -5.82 -19.10 0.16
CA SER A 85 -6.83 -19.20 -0.91
C SER A 85 -7.74 -20.42 -0.78
N SER A 86 -7.29 -21.52 -0.18
CA SER A 86 -8.15 -22.70 0.07
C SER A 86 -9.23 -22.48 1.14
N LEU A 87 -9.05 -21.49 2.03
CA LEU A 87 -10.04 -21.15 3.05
C LEU A 87 -11.28 -20.47 2.47
N VAL A 88 -11.22 -19.94 1.23
CA VAL A 88 -12.36 -19.34 0.53
C VAL A 88 -13.50 -20.35 0.40
N ASP A 89 -13.21 -21.58 -0.03
CA ASP A 89 -14.22 -22.64 -0.22
C ASP A 89 -14.99 -22.92 1.09
N VAL A 90 -14.25 -22.94 2.21
CA VAL A 90 -14.82 -23.17 3.54
C VAL A 90 -15.66 -21.99 3.98
N PHE A 91 -15.17 -20.78 3.74
CA PHE A 91 -15.88 -19.56 4.11
C PHE A 91 -17.18 -19.38 3.32
N VAL A 92 -17.14 -19.57 2.00
CA VAL A 92 -18.30 -19.49 1.11
C VAL A 92 -19.33 -20.56 1.49
N ARG A 93 -18.91 -21.78 1.83
CA ARG A 93 -19.84 -22.82 2.32
C ARG A 93 -20.53 -22.42 3.63
N VAL A 94 -19.86 -21.69 4.52
CA VAL A 94 -20.42 -21.30 5.82
C VAL A 94 -21.37 -20.10 5.70
N MET A 95 -21.06 -19.13 4.84
CA MET A 95 -21.77 -17.85 4.78
C MET A 95 -22.61 -17.66 3.51
N GLY A 96 -22.39 -18.44 2.47
CA GLY A 96 -22.97 -18.22 1.15
C GLY A 96 -24.47 -18.48 1.04
N ASP A 97 -25.10 -19.12 2.04
CA ASP A 97 -26.56 -19.19 2.12
C ASP A 97 -27.18 -17.86 2.56
N VAL A 98 -26.45 -17.11 3.41
CA VAL A 98 -26.88 -15.81 3.93
C VAL A 98 -26.48 -14.68 2.98
N PHE A 99 -25.32 -14.83 2.32
CA PHE A 99 -24.71 -13.85 1.42
C PHE A 99 -24.47 -14.50 0.05
N PRO A 100 -25.50 -14.60 -0.83
CA PRO A 100 -25.40 -15.26 -2.13
C PRO A 100 -24.29 -14.71 -3.03
N GLU A 101 -23.96 -13.43 -2.89
CA GLU A 101 -22.88 -12.76 -3.62
C GLU A 101 -21.52 -13.42 -3.40
N LEU A 102 -21.30 -14.08 -2.25
CA LEU A 102 -20.09 -14.86 -1.99
C LEU A 102 -20.01 -16.12 -2.86
N LYS A 103 -21.15 -16.78 -3.13
CA LYS A 103 -21.21 -17.95 -4.01
C LYS A 103 -21.03 -17.53 -5.46
N ASP A 104 -21.72 -16.47 -5.88
CA ASP A 104 -21.66 -15.95 -7.24
C ASP A 104 -20.23 -15.52 -7.62
N ASN A 105 -19.47 -15.02 -6.64
CA ASN A 105 -18.10 -14.55 -6.83
C ASN A 105 -17.02 -15.52 -6.33
N GLU A 106 -17.35 -16.75 -5.89
CA GLU A 106 -16.40 -17.68 -5.24
C GLU A 106 -15.12 -17.87 -6.06
N LYS A 107 -15.26 -18.13 -7.36
CA LYS A 107 -14.12 -18.32 -8.28
C LYS A 107 -13.25 -17.06 -8.39
N LYS A 108 -13.87 -15.88 -8.46
CA LYS A 108 -13.19 -14.59 -8.54
C LYS A 108 -12.41 -14.31 -7.26
N ILE A 109 -13.06 -14.46 -6.11
CA ILE A 109 -12.46 -14.29 -4.78
C ILE A 109 -11.23 -15.20 -4.63
N LYS A 110 -11.41 -16.49 -4.92
CA LYS A 110 -10.34 -17.48 -4.81
C LYS A 110 -9.19 -17.19 -5.78
N GLY A 111 -9.48 -16.81 -7.02
CA GLY A 111 -8.48 -16.45 -8.02
C GLY A 111 -7.61 -15.27 -7.57
N ILE A 112 -8.23 -14.16 -7.19
CA ILE A 112 -7.53 -12.96 -6.73
C ILE A 112 -6.67 -13.25 -5.50
N ILE A 113 -7.22 -13.96 -4.50
CA ILE A 113 -6.45 -14.29 -3.29
C ILE A 113 -5.26 -15.20 -3.64
N LYS A 114 -5.46 -16.21 -4.50
CA LYS A 114 -4.41 -17.14 -4.91
C LYS A 114 -3.27 -16.45 -5.66
N GLU A 115 -3.60 -15.52 -6.56
CA GLU A 115 -2.59 -14.77 -7.34
C GLU A 115 -1.74 -13.88 -6.43
N GLU A 116 -2.35 -13.11 -5.53
CA GLU A 116 -1.60 -12.27 -4.59
C GLU A 116 -0.85 -13.11 -3.54
N GLU A 117 -1.42 -14.22 -3.06
CA GLU A 117 -0.74 -15.18 -2.17
C GLU A 117 0.55 -15.71 -2.83
N ALA A 118 0.45 -16.22 -4.06
CA ALA A 118 1.61 -16.73 -4.80
C ALA A 118 2.64 -15.63 -5.10
N SER A 119 2.19 -14.41 -5.42
CA SER A 119 3.07 -13.26 -5.65
C SER A 119 3.90 -12.93 -4.40
N PHE A 120 3.26 -12.87 -3.24
CA PHE A 120 3.94 -12.52 -1.99
C PHE A 120 4.84 -13.64 -1.48
N GLU A 121 4.44 -14.90 -1.62
CA GLU A 121 5.26 -16.04 -1.18
C GLU A 121 6.65 -16.08 -1.83
N ASN A 122 6.77 -15.61 -3.08
CA ASN A 122 8.06 -15.50 -3.77
C ASN A 122 9.06 -14.56 -3.08
N THR A 123 8.56 -13.55 -2.35
CA THR A 123 9.40 -12.58 -1.62
C THR A 123 9.39 -12.79 -0.12
N LEU A 124 8.41 -13.53 0.42
CA LEU A 124 8.23 -13.77 1.85
C LEU A 124 9.50 -14.32 2.51
N ALA A 125 10.03 -15.44 2.03
CA ALA A 125 11.20 -16.07 2.65
C ALA A 125 12.43 -15.14 2.68
N LYS A 126 12.68 -14.45 1.55
CA LYS A 126 13.82 -13.52 1.42
C LYS A 126 13.65 -12.28 2.27
N GLY A 127 12.42 -11.75 2.36
CA GLY A 127 12.10 -10.60 3.20
C GLY A 127 12.26 -10.94 4.69
N TYR A 128 11.83 -12.12 5.11
CA TYR A 128 12.04 -12.58 6.48
C TYR A 128 13.53 -12.76 6.83
N GLU A 129 14.32 -13.34 5.93
CA GLU A 129 15.77 -13.48 6.10
C GLU A 129 16.45 -12.10 6.20
N ARG A 130 16.07 -11.16 5.33
CA ARG A 130 16.57 -9.77 5.37
C ARG A 130 16.22 -9.10 6.70
N PHE A 131 14.97 -9.22 7.15
CA PHE A 131 14.53 -8.69 8.44
C PHE A 131 15.36 -9.28 9.58
N LYS A 132 15.50 -10.60 9.62
CA LYS A 132 16.24 -11.29 10.68
C LYS A 132 17.70 -10.81 10.76
N LYS A 133 18.36 -10.70 9.61
CA LYS A 133 19.74 -10.18 9.55
C LYS A 133 19.86 -8.76 10.08
N ALA A 134 18.90 -7.89 9.77
CA ALA A 134 18.89 -6.51 10.28
C ALA A 134 18.60 -6.49 11.80
N ALA A 135 17.65 -7.29 12.27
CA ALA A 135 17.31 -7.41 13.68
C ALA A 135 18.47 -7.95 14.53
N ASP A 136 19.17 -8.99 14.05
CA ASP A 136 20.33 -9.57 14.72
C ASP A 136 21.47 -8.53 14.82
N ALA A 137 21.75 -7.79 13.75
CA ALA A 137 22.75 -6.72 13.76
C ALA A 137 22.42 -5.59 14.75
N VAL A 138 21.14 -5.22 14.90
CA VAL A 138 20.72 -4.25 15.92
C VAL A 138 21.02 -4.77 17.33
N LYS A 139 20.70 -6.03 17.60
CA LYS A 139 20.94 -6.66 18.92
C LYS A 139 22.41 -6.83 19.25
N GLU A 140 23.23 -7.24 18.27
CA GLU A 140 24.68 -7.37 18.44
C GLU A 140 25.33 -6.05 18.86
N ASN A 141 24.77 -4.92 18.40
CA ASN A 141 25.20 -3.58 18.78
C ASN A 141 24.52 -3.04 20.05
N GLY A 142 23.75 -3.87 20.78
CA GLY A 142 23.03 -3.47 22.00
C GLY A 142 21.85 -2.53 21.75
N GLY A 143 21.38 -2.42 20.50
CA GLY A 143 20.24 -1.57 20.13
C GLY A 143 18.89 -2.25 20.35
N ALA A 144 17.83 -1.44 20.30
CA ALA A 144 16.43 -1.89 20.42
C ALA A 144 15.53 -1.40 19.28
N VAL A 145 16.08 -0.70 18.29
CA VAL A 145 15.31 -0.03 17.23
C VAL A 145 15.82 -0.47 15.86
N LEU A 146 14.94 -1.06 15.05
CA LEU A 146 15.18 -1.33 13.64
C LEU A 146 15.11 0.00 12.87
N SER A 147 16.11 0.26 12.04
CA SER A 147 16.19 1.52 11.28
C SER A 147 15.01 1.68 10.32
N GLY A 148 14.57 2.92 10.12
CA GLY A 148 13.55 3.25 9.13
C GLY A 148 13.95 2.87 7.71
N GLN A 149 15.25 2.94 7.40
CA GLN A 149 15.81 2.53 6.11
C GLN A 149 15.70 1.01 5.90
N ASP A 150 15.96 0.18 6.91
CA ASP A 150 15.78 -1.27 6.80
C ASP A 150 14.30 -1.64 6.65
N ALA A 151 13.42 -0.96 7.40
CA ALA A 151 11.97 -1.11 7.24
C ALA A 151 11.50 -0.69 5.84
N PHE A 152 12.09 0.39 5.28
CA PHE A 152 11.82 0.85 3.93
C PHE A 152 12.26 -0.17 2.88
N VAL A 153 13.44 -0.78 3.02
CA VAL A 153 13.90 -1.85 2.12
C VAL A 153 12.96 -3.06 2.17
N LEU A 154 12.49 -3.46 3.35
CA LEU A 154 11.51 -4.54 3.49
C LEU A 154 10.21 -4.21 2.75
N TRP A 155 9.74 -2.97 2.85
CA TRP A 155 8.54 -2.50 2.16
C TRP A 155 8.70 -2.42 0.64
N ASP A 156 9.71 -1.70 0.17
CA ASP A 156 9.94 -1.39 -1.24
C ASP A 156 10.40 -2.61 -2.03
N THR A 157 11.40 -3.32 -1.53
CA THR A 157 12.07 -4.39 -2.28
C THR A 157 11.40 -5.75 -2.07
N TYR A 158 10.96 -6.05 -0.83
CA TYR A 158 10.41 -7.36 -0.47
C TYR A 158 8.89 -7.37 -0.35
N GLY A 159 8.25 -6.20 -0.44
CA GLY A 159 6.79 -6.07 -0.39
C GLY A 159 6.21 -6.31 1.01
N TYR A 160 7.00 -6.21 2.07
CA TYR A 160 6.51 -6.36 3.43
C TYR A 160 5.72 -5.12 3.87
N PRO A 161 4.44 -5.26 4.24
CA PRO A 161 3.73 -4.16 4.88
C PRO A 161 4.46 -3.66 6.12
N ILE A 162 4.44 -2.35 6.36
CA ILE A 162 5.11 -1.77 7.54
C ILE A 162 4.57 -2.35 8.85
N ASP A 163 3.26 -2.62 8.93
CA ASP A 163 2.62 -3.28 10.08
C ASP A 163 3.16 -4.69 10.31
N LEU A 164 3.54 -5.39 9.24
CA LEU A 164 4.14 -6.70 9.37
C LEU A 164 5.56 -6.60 9.94
N THR A 165 6.33 -5.61 9.48
CA THR A 165 7.66 -5.30 10.03
C THR A 165 7.59 -4.94 11.51
N GLU A 166 6.61 -4.13 11.93
CA GLU A 166 6.37 -3.80 13.34
C GLU A 166 6.05 -5.05 14.18
N VAL A 167 5.16 -5.92 13.69
CA VAL A 167 4.82 -7.18 14.37
C VAL A 167 6.06 -8.08 14.53
N MET A 168 6.88 -8.21 13.48
CA MET A 168 8.11 -8.99 13.55
C MET A 168 9.14 -8.35 14.50
N ALA A 169 9.27 -7.02 14.49
CA ALA A 169 10.16 -6.30 15.41
C ALA A 169 9.80 -6.60 16.86
N VAL A 170 8.51 -6.54 17.20
CA VAL A 170 8.02 -6.87 18.55
C VAL A 170 8.34 -8.31 18.94
N ASP A 171 8.21 -9.28 18.03
CA ASP A 171 8.59 -10.68 18.29
C ASP A 171 10.09 -10.84 18.60
N PHE A 172 10.91 -9.93 18.07
CA PHE A 172 12.35 -9.87 18.35
C PHE A 172 12.68 -8.94 19.53
N GLY A 173 11.71 -8.33 20.20
CA GLY A 173 11.96 -7.36 21.27
C GLY A 173 12.55 -6.04 20.78
N LEU A 174 12.25 -5.67 19.54
CA LEU A 174 12.66 -4.42 18.89
C LEU A 174 11.43 -3.55 18.59
N SER A 175 11.65 -2.25 18.40
CA SER A 175 10.71 -1.34 17.75
C SER A 175 11.19 -0.96 16.35
N VAL A 176 10.34 -0.32 15.56
CA VAL A 176 10.71 0.22 14.24
C VAL A 176 10.78 1.74 14.32
N ASP A 177 11.80 2.34 13.73
CA ASP A 177 11.88 3.79 13.54
C ASP A 177 10.92 4.23 12.42
N MET A 178 9.71 4.60 12.83
CA MET A 178 8.65 5.04 11.94
C MET A 178 8.91 6.42 11.33
N GLU A 179 9.64 7.28 12.02
CA GLU A 179 9.99 8.61 11.50
C GLU A 179 11.00 8.47 10.37
N GLY A 180 12.07 7.70 10.59
CA GLY A 180 13.04 7.38 9.54
C GLY A 180 12.40 6.66 8.35
N PHE A 181 11.44 5.76 8.57
CA PHE A 181 10.71 5.10 7.48
C PHE A 181 9.94 6.11 6.62
N ASN A 182 9.25 7.06 7.26
CA ASN A 182 8.50 8.11 6.56
C ASN A 182 9.42 9.05 5.77
N VAL A 183 10.61 9.35 6.30
CA VAL A 183 11.65 10.10 5.57
C VAL A 183 12.08 9.34 4.31
N SER A 184 12.42 8.05 4.42
CA SER A 184 12.80 7.22 3.26
C SER A 184 11.67 7.12 2.22
N MET A 185 10.41 7.05 2.67
CA MET A 185 9.23 7.08 1.80
C MET A 185 9.13 8.38 0.99
N GLU A 186 9.36 9.53 1.64
CA GLU A 186 9.29 10.81 0.97
C GLU A 186 10.47 11.02 0.00
N GLU A 187 11.68 10.59 0.38
CA GLU A 187 12.83 10.60 -0.54
C GLU A 187 12.58 9.74 -1.78
N ALA A 188 12.00 8.55 -1.62
CA ALA A 188 11.66 7.67 -2.73
C ALA A 188 10.60 8.31 -3.65
N ARG A 189 9.58 8.97 -3.08
CA ARG A 189 8.59 9.74 -3.85
C ARG A 189 9.24 10.87 -4.63
N GLN A 190 10.13 11.64 -4.00
CA GLN A 190 10.88 12.72 -4.66
C GLN A 190 11.73 12.18 -5.81
N LYS A 191 12.48 11.09 -5.60
CA LYS A 191 13.29 10.44 -6.64
C LYS A 191 12.42 9.96 -7.81
N ALA A 192 11.28 9.33 -7.54
CA ALA A 192 10.35 8.87 -8.57
C ALA A 192 9.70 10.02 -9.37
N ARG A 193 9.49 11.19 -8.73
CA ARG A 193 9.06 12.42 -9.42
C ARG A 193 10.16 12.94 -10.35
N ASN A 194 11.38 13.07 -9.83
CA ASN A 194 12.52 13.58 -10.60
C ASN A 194 12.93 12.64 -11.75
N ALA A 195 12.75 11.33 -11.59
CA ALA A 195 13.00 10.34 -12.65
C ALA A 195 11.95 10.42 -13.77
N ARG A 196 10.67 10.61 -13.43
CA ARG A 196 9.59 10.83 -14.43
C ARG A 196 9.85 12.06 -15.29
N TYR A 197 10.35 13.15 -14.69
CA TYR A 197 10.75 14.35 -15.41
C TYR A 197 11.87 14.08 -16.43
N LYS A 198 12.82 13.20 -16.10
CA LYS A 198 13.99 12.88 -16.97
C LYS A 198 13.72 11.81 -18.03
N ALA A 199 12.73 10.93 -17.85
CA ALA A 199 12.59 9.70 -18.64
C ALA A 199 11.64 9.79 -19.86
N GLY A 200 10.91 10.89 -20.06
CA GLY A 200 10.15 11.11 -21.30
C GLY A 200 8.70 11.52 -21.06
N GLY A 201 8.44 12.80 -21.31
CA GLY A 201 7.12 13.43 -21.30
C GLY A 201 7.21 14.81 -20.66
N LYS A 202 7.25 15.87 -21.48
CA LYS A 202 7.29 17.30 -21.12
C LYS A 202 6.02 17.77 -20.37
N SER A 203 5.45 16.97 -19.48
CA SER A 203 4.27 17.35 -18.71
C SER A 203 4.72 17.96 -17.39
N ILE A 204 4.65 19.28 -17.34
CA ILE A 204 4.87 20.05 -16.12
C ILE A 204 3.60 19.95 -15.29
N ILE A 205 3.61 19.07 -14.29
CA ILE A 205 2.46 18.83 -13.41
C ILE A 205 2.64 19.65 -12.14
N LEU A 206 1.68 20.54 -11.86
CA LEU A 206 1.57 21.19 -10.56
C LEU A 206 0.98 20.22 -9.54
N ASP A 207 1.79 19.74 -8.61
CA ASP A 207 1.34 18.84 -7.56
C ASP A 207 0.70 19.59 -6.36
N ALA A 208 0.19 18.83 -5.40
CA ALA A 208 -0.44 19.37 -4.20
C ALA A 208 0.50 20.26 -3.37
N ASN A 209 1.81 19.98 -3.36
CA ASN A 209 2.79 20.77 -2.62
C ASN A 209 3.03 22.11 -3.33
N ALA A 210 3.24 22.10 -4.66
CA ALA A 210 3.39 23.30 -5.45
C ALA A 210 2.13 24.20 -5.37
N THR A 211 0.94 23.60 -5.40
CA THR A 211 -0.33 24.31 -5.23
C THR A 211 -0.48 24.90 -3.83
N SER A 212 0.00 24.19 -2.80
CA SER A 212 0.00 24.68 -1.42
C SER A 212 0.99 25.83 -1.23
N GLN A 213 2.15 25.80 -1.88
CA GLN A 213 3.12 26.92 -1.86
C GLN A 213 2.49 28.19 -2.44
N LEU A 214 1.82 28.11 -3.59
CA LEU A 214 1.14 29.26 -4.20
C LEU A 214 0.03 29.82 -3.29
N ARG A 215 -0.76 28.93 -2.67
CA ARG A 215 -1.79 29.34 -1.71
C ARG A 215 -1.19 30.05 -0.50
N ASN A 216 -0.07 29.58 0.03
CA ASN A 216 0.65 30.21 1.14
C ASN A 216 1.25 31.57 0.77
N GLN A 217 1.57 31.78 -0.52
CA GLN A 217 1.98 33.08 -1.06
C GLN A 217 0.78 34.03 -1.32
N GLY A 218 -0.44 33.60 -1.00
CA GLY A 218 -1.66 34.41 -1.15
C GLY A 218 -2.23 34.41 -2.57
N LEU A 219 -1.78 33.53 -3.45
CA LEU A 219 -2.36 33.41 -4.79
C LEU A 219 -3.70 32.67 -4.72
N ALA A 220 -4.73 33.28 -5.30
CA ALA A 220 -6.03 32.64 -5.49
C ALA A 220 -5.94 31.55 -6.57
N SER A 221 -6.90 30.61 -6.55
CA SER A 221 -7.06 29.65 -7.63
C SER A 221 -7.35 30.35 -8.95
N THR A 222 -6.77 29.83 -10.04
CA THR A 222 -7.02 30.33 -11.40
C THR A 222 -8.51 30.26 -11.73
N ASN A 223 -9.06 31.37 -12.24
CA ASN A 223 -10.44 31.42 -12.70
C ASN A 223 -10.58 30.78 -14.09
N ASP A 224 -11.21 29.62 -14.16
CA ASP A 224 -11.40 28.85 -15.40
C ASP A 224 -12.78 29.08 -16.04
N SER A 225 -13.61 29.98 -15.53
CA SER A 225 -14.91 30.31 -16.13
C SER A 225 -14.84 30.73 -17.61
N PRO A 226 -13.77 31.40 -18.10
CA PRO A 226 -13.67 31.76 -19.51
C PRO A 226 -13.67 30.58 -20.48
N LYS A 227 -13.37 29.34 -20.05
CA LYS A 227 -13.38 28.15 -20.93
C LYS A 227 -14.77 27.82 -21.49
N PHE A 228 -15.83 28.35 -20.88
CA PHE A 228 -17.20 28.22 -21.36
C PHE A 228 -17.62 29.37 -22.29
N GLN A 229 -16.75 30.36 -22.48
CA GLN A 229 -16.99 31.55 -23.30
C GLN A 229 -16.20 31.39 -24.62
N HIS A 230 -16.87 31.59 -25.76
CA HIS A 230 -16.27 31.40 -27.09
C HIS A 230 -15.67 32.71 -27.62
N GLU A 231 -14.98 33.46 -26.76
CA GLU A 231 -14.40 34.77 -27.06
C GLU A 231 -12.90 34.77 -26.82
N VAL A 232 -12.18 35.71 -27.46
CA VAL A 232 -10.75 35.89 -27.24
C VAL A 232 -10.52 36.33 -25.79
N HIS A 233 -9.77 35.54 -25.04
CA HIS A 233 -9.51 35.77 -23.62
C HIS A 233 -8.07 36.25 -23.39
N SER A 234 -7.91 37.33 -22.61
CA SER A 234 -6.62 37.81 -22.13
C SER A 234 -6.49 37.59 -20.62
N SER A 235 -5.30 37.25 -20.16
CA SER A 235 -5.03 36.90 -18.77
C SER A 235 -3.66 37.41 -18.32
N VAL A 236 -3.39 37.33 -17.01
CA VAL A 236 -2.14 37.75 -16.38
C VAL A 236 -1.38 36.54 -15.86
N VAL A 237 -0.09 36.46 -16.16
CA VAL A 237 0.83 35.47 -15.57
C VAL A 237 1.08 35.82 -14.11
N LYS A 238 0.74 34.90 -13.20
CA LYS A 238 0.90 35.05 -11.75
C LYS A 238 2.13 34.31 -11.21
N ALA A 239 2.54 33.22 -11.85
CA ALA A 239 3.77 32.51 -11.54
C ALA A 239 4.28 31.70 -12.74
N ILE A 240 5.58 31.40 -12.72
CA ILE A 240 6.26 30.53 -13.69
C ILE A 240 6.83 29.34 -12.94
N TYR A 241 6.59 28.12 -13.42
CA TYR A 241 6.95 26.89 -12.75
C TYR A 241 7.75 25.96 -13.67
N THR A 242 8.90 25.48 -13.24
CA THR A 242 9.76 24.60 -14.06
C THR A 242 9.39 23.11 -13.96
N GLY A 243 8.42 22.76 -13.11
CA GLY A 243 8.16 21.37 -12.72
C GLY A 243 8.82 20.98 -11.40
N SER A 244 9.73 21.80 -10.88
CA SER A 244 10.37 21.62 -9.57
C SER A 244 10.27 22.87 -8.69
N GLU A 245 10.42 24.06 -9.28
CA GLU A 245 10.47 25.32 -8.54
C GLU A 245 9.77 26.48 -9.26
N PHE A 246 9.45 27.52 -8.49
CA PHE A 246 8.89 28.77 -9.02
C PHE A 246 10.00 29.78 -9.29
N ILE A 247 9.98 30.36 -10.50
CA ILE A 247 11.01 31.31 -10.97
C ILE A 247 10.39 32.66 -11.33
N ALA A 248 11.20 33.72 -11.25
CA ALA A 248 10.76 35.10 -11.55
C ALA A 248 10.68 35.40 -13.05
N SER A 249 11.50 34.72 -13.86
CA SER A 249 11.55 34.89 -15.31
C SER A 249 12.11 33.62 -15.96
N ALA A 250 11.58 33.26 -17.13
CA ALA A 250 12.10 32.18 -17.97
C ALA A 250 12.66 32.74 -19.28
N SER A 251 13.76 32.16 -19.76
CA SER A 251 14.37 32.47 -21.06
C SER A 251 15.05 31.24 -21.64
N GLY A 252 14.99 31.04 -22.95
CA GLY A 252 15.57 29.89 -23.65
C GLY A 252 14.53 28.86 -24.08
N ASP A 253 15.00 27.67 -24.47
CA ASP A 253 14.19 26.61 -25.08
C ASP A 253 13.73 25.54 -24.05
N GLU A 254 13.85 25.82 -22.75
CA GLU A 254 13.38 24.93 -21.69
C GLU A 254 11.87 25.07 -21.50
N ASP A 255 11.18 23.95 -21.28
CA ASP A 255 9.74 23.97 -21.02
C ASP A 255 9.47 24.49 -19.60
N PHE A 256 8.46 25.35 -19.45
CA PHE A 256 7.96 25.84 -18.17
C PHE A 256 6.42 25.92 -18.19
N GLY A 257 5.81 25.74 -17.02
CA GLY A 257 4.39 25.95 -16.78
C GLY A 257 4.10 27.39 -16.38
N LEU A 258 2.95 27.89 -16.82
CA LEU A 258 2.44 29.21 -16.45
C LEU A 258 1.23 29.06 -15.55
N VAL A 259 1.24 29.76 -14.42
CA VAL A 259 0.06 29.93 -13.57
C VAL A 259 -0.59 31.25 -13.93
N LEU A 260 -1.84 31.19 -14.39
CA LEU A 260 -2.58 32.36 -14.87
C LEU A 260 -3.61 32.82 -13.84
N GLU A 261 -3.99 34.10 -13.89
CA GLU A 261 -5.13 34.62 -13.13
C GLU A 261 -6.45 33.99 -13.58
N SER A 262 -6.63 33.88 -14.90
CA SER A 262 -7.77 33.24 -15.54
C SER A 262 -7.35 32.47 -16.79
N THR A 263 -8.14 31.50 -17.22
CA THR A 263 -7.82 30.69 -18.42
C THR A 263 -9.07 30.24 -19.15
N SER A 264 -8.96 30.13 -20.48
CA SER A 264 -9.96 29.48 -21.33
C SER A 264 -9.61 28.02 -21.65
N PHE A 265 -8.45 27.53 -21.20
CA PHE A 265 -7.98 26.17 -21.45
C PHE A 265 -8.65 25.17 -20.51
N TYR A 266 -9.04 24.01 -21.03
CA TYR A 266 -9.51 22.89 -20.21
C TYR A 266 -8.34 22.23 -19.49
N ALA A 267 -8.46 22.11 -18.16
CA ALA A 267 -7.60 21.24 -17.37
C ALA A 267 -8.01 19.77 -17.55
N GLU A 268 -7.07 18.85 -17.34
CA GLU A 268 -7.36 17.42 -17.33
C GLU A 268 -8.27 17.08 -16.14
N GLN A 269 -9.51 16.68 -16.42
CA GLN A 269 -10.48 16.35 -15.38
C GLN A 269 -11.52 15.37 -15.89
N GLY A 270 -11.97 14.45 -15.03
CA GLY A 270 -13.13 13.59 -15.33
C GLY A 270 -12.95 12.66 -16.54
N GLY A 271 -11.71 12.32 -16.88
CA GLY A 271 -11.38 11.51 -18.07
C GLY A 271 -11.27 12.31 -19.37
N GLN A 272 -11.42 13.64 -19.33
CA GLN A 272 -11.16 14.53 -20.45
C GLN A 272 -9.68 14.95 -20.48
N ILE A 273 -9.07 14.87 -21.66
CA ILE A 273 -7.71 15.36 -21.92
C ILE A 273 -7.73 16.89 -21.97
N TYR A 274 -6.69 17.52 -21.43
CA TYR A 274 -6.49 18.97 -21.45
C TYR A 274 -6.30 19.52 -22.88
N ASP A 275 -6.51 20.83 -23.03
CA ASP A 275 -6.27 21.56 -24.30
C ASP A 275 -4.77 21.74 -24.64
#